data_AF-H9FGJ5-F1
#
_entry.id   AF-H9FGJ5-F1
#
_cell.length_a   1.000
_cell.length_b   1.000
_cell.length_c   1.000
_cell.angle_alpha   90.00
_cell.angle_beta   90.00
_cell.angle_gamma   90.00
#
_symmetry.space_group_name_H-M   'P 1'
#
loop_
_entity.id
_entity.type
_entity.pdbx_description
1 polymer ?
#
loop_
_entity_poly.entity_id
_entity_poly.type
_entity_poly.pdbx_seq_one_letter_code
_entity_poly.pdbx_strand_id
1 'polypeptide(L)' 'KRADCTEDVDECAMANSNPCEHAGKCVNTDGAFHCECLKGYAGPRCEMDINECHSDPCQNDATCLDKIG' A
#
# COMPACT_ATOMS: atom_id res chain seq x y z
N LYS A 1 -22.73 -3.76 21.25
CA LYS A 1 -22.18 -4.81 20.36
C LYS A 1 -20.68 -4.53 20.27
N ARG A 2 -19.94 -4.92 21.31
CA ARG A 2 -18.50 -4.65 21.43
C ARG A 2 -17.87 -6.02 21.54
N ALA A 3 -17.10 -6.37 20.53
CA ALA A 3 -16.56 -7.70 20.34
C ALA A 3 -15.64 -8.07 21.50
N ASP A 4 -15.64 -9.35 21.79
CA ASP A 4 -14.79 -10.03 22.73
C ASP A 4 -13.31 -9.63 22.52
N CYS A 5 -12.50 -9.58 23.57
CA CYS A 5 -11.06 -9.32 23.42
C CYS A 5 -10.32 -10.49 22.73
N THR A 6 -11.06 -11.54 22.34
CA THR A 6 -10.59 -12.70 21.60
C THR A 6 -10.81 -12.59 20.10
N GLU A 7 -11.61 -11.63 19.64
CA GLU A 7 -11.95 -11.48 18.22
C GLU A 7 -11.23 -10.28 17.63
N ASP A 8 -10.55 -10.54 16.53
CA ASP A 8 -9.84 -9.51 15.77
C ASP A 8 -10.80 -8.48 15.15
N VAL A 9 -10.35 -7.24 15.13
CA VAL A 9 -11.12 -6.08 14.67
C VAL A 9 -10.81 -5.90 13.19
N ASP A 10 -11.68 -6.34 12.28
CA ASP A 10 -11.52 -6.09 10.84
C ASP A 10 -11.45 -4.60 10.47
N GLU A 11 -10.24 -4.01 10.45
CA GLU A 11 -10.07 -2.60 10.16
C GLU A 11 -10.38 -2.27 8.69
N CYS A 12 -10.31 -3.26 7.80
CA CYS A 12 -10.67 -3.11 6.38
C CYS A 12 -12.18 -2.95 6.18
N ALA A 13 -12.99 -3.63 7.00
CA ALA A 13 -14.46 -3.52 6.98
C ALA A 13 -14.98 -2.35 7.83
N MET A 14 -14.19 -1.87 8.80
CA MET A 14 -14.59 -0.79 9.72
C MET A 14 -14.21 0.60 9.24
N ALA A 15 -13.16 0.73 8.43
CA ALA A 15 -12.84 1.99 7.79
C ALA A 15 -13.89 2.23 6.68
N ASN A 16 -14.71 3.28 6.85
CA ASN A 16 -15.72 3.73 5.87
C ASN A 16 -15.13 4.07 4.47
N SER A 17 -13.80 4.00 4.35
CA SER A 17 -13.00 4.01 3.13
C SER A 17 -11.82 3.05 3.30
N ASN A 18 -11.36 2.42 2.21
CA ASN A 18 -10.15 1.59 2.21
C ASN A 18 -8.96 2.38 2.82
N PRO A 19 -8.30 1.88 3.89
CA PRO A 19 -7.19 2.59 4.52
C PRO A 19 -5.94 2.64 3.63
N CYS A 20 -5.88 1.86 2.56
CA CYS A 20 -4.77 1.84 1.61
C CYS A 20 -4.96 2.87 0.49
N GLU A 21 -3.93 3.67 0.23
CA GLU A 21 -3.86 4.63 -0.87
C GLU A 21 -3.56 3.93 -2.21
N HIS A 22 -3.69 4.66 -3.32
CA HIS A 22 -3.38 4.17 -4.68
C HIS A 22 -4.01 2.82 -5.04
N ALA A 23 -5.27 2.62 -4.63
CA ALA A 23 -6.01 1.37 -4.83
C ALA A 23 -5.31 0.11 -4.26
N GLY A 24 -4.47 0.28 -3.24
CA GLY A 24 -3.89 -0.83 -2.47
C GLY A 24 -4.98 -1.70 -1.85
N LYS A 25 -4.72 -3.00 -1.72
CA LYS A 25 -5.68 -3.94 -1.15
C LYS A 25 -5.48 -4.05 0.36
N CYS A 26 -6.50 -3.69 1.13
CA CYS A 26 -6.49 -3.87 2.57
C CYS A 26 -6.63 -5.35 2.93
N VAL A 27 -5.76 -5.82 3.81
CA VAL A 27 -5.75 -7.16 4.38
C VAL A 27 -5.79 -7.05 5.89
N ASN A 28 -6.86 -7.56 6.48
CA ASN A 28 -7.02 -7.61 7.91
C ASN A 28 -6.09 -8.66 8.53
N THR A 29 -5.47 -8.36 9.67
CA THR A 29 -4.54 -9.24 10.39
C THR A 29 -4.81 -9.20 11.89
N ASP A 30 -4.40 -10.23 12.64
CA ASP A 30 -4.67 -10.29 14.08
C ASP A 30 -4.05 -9.08 14.82
N GLY A 31 -4.90 -8.16 15.27
CA GLY A 31 -4.56 -6.93 15.98
C GLY A 31 -4.13 -5.74 15.13
N ALA A 32 -4.16 -5.83 13.80
CA ALA A 32 -3.80 -4.74 12.89
C ALA A 32 -4.29 -4.97 11.44
N PHE A 33 -4.04 -4.02 10.53
CA PHE A 33 -4.19 -4.25 9.09
C PHE A 33 -2.87 -4.08 8.34
N HIS A 34 -2.81 -4.70 7.16
CA HIS A 34 -1.73 -4.53 6.20
C HIS A 34 -2.29 -4.14 4.83
N CYS A 35 -1.58 -3.28 4.11
CA CYS A 35 -1.91 -2.89 2.75
C CYS A 35 -1.01 -3.62 1.74
N GLU A 36 -1.61 -4.45 0.90
CA GLU A 36 -0.96 -5.00 -0.29
C GLU A 36 -0.92 -3.92 -1.39
N CYS A 37 0.26 -3.36 -1.63
CA CYS A 37 0.44 -2.28 -2.60
C CYS A 37 0.52 -2.77 -4.04
N LEU A 38 0.03 -1.93 -4.96
CA LEU A 38 0.27 -2.12 -6.38
C LEU A 38 1.77 -1.96 -6.69
N LYS A 39 2.19 -2.56 -7.80
CA LYS A 39 3.57 -2.40 -8.29
C LYS A 39 3.83 -0.92 -8.56
N GLY A 40 4.95 -0.40 -8.05
CA GLY A 40 5.25 1.03 -8.12
C GLY A 40 4.85 1.80 -6.86
N TYR A 41 4.21 1.17 -5.86
CA TYR A 41 3.90 1.82 -4.58
C TYR A 41 4.47 1.05 -3.38
N ALA A 42 4.78 1.79 -2.32
CA ALA A 42 5.36 1.32 -1.08
C ALA A 42 4.83 2.11 0.13
N GLY A 43 5.23 1.68 1.32
CA GLY A 43 4.81 2.29 2.59
C GLY A 43 3.69 1.51 3.28
N PRO A 44 3.41 1.80 4.57
CA PRO A 44 2.39 1.09 5.36
C PRO A 44 0.98 1.17 4.78
N ARG A 45 0.67 2.24 4.03
CA ARG A 45 -0.63 2.49 3.39
C ARG A 45 -0.50 2.64 1.88
N CYS A 46 0.60 2.20 1.27
CA CYS A 46 0.89 2.40 -0.16
C CYS A 46 0.93 3.88 -0.57
N GLU A 47 1.26 4.76 0.36
CA GLU A 47 1.29 6.21 0.17
C GLU A 47 2.54 6.70 -0.58
N MET A 48 3.58 5.86 -0.65
CA MET A 48 4.85 6.20 -1.29
C MET A 48 4.85 5.65 -2.72
N ASP A 49 5.13 6.51 -3.70
CA ASP A 49 5.43 6.09 -5.07
C ASP A 49 6.92 5.67 -5.15
N ILE A 50 7.18 4.52 -5.79
CA ILE A 50 8.52 3.95 -5.94
C ILE A 50 9.12 4.58 -7.19
N ASN A 51 10.14 5.41 -6.99
CA ASN A 51 10.86 5.97 -8.12
C ASN A 51 11.70 4.90 -8.83
N GLU A 52 11.22 4.36 -9.95
CA GLU A 52 11.95 3.33 -10.71
C GLU A 52 13.22 3.88 -11.37
N CYS A 53 13.36 5.20 -11.45
CA CYS A 53 14.54 5.87 -11.98
C CYS A 53 15.65 6.03 -10.96
N HIS A 54 15.42 5.79 -9.66
CA HIS A 54 16.40 6.05 -8.61
C HIS A 54 17.70 5.24 -8.78
N SER A 55 17.63 4.07 -9.42
CA SER A 55 18.80 3.22 -9.70
C SER A 55 19.41 3.47 -11.08
N ASP A 56 19.01 4.54 -11.78
CA ASP A 56 19.42 4.85 -13.15
C ASP A 56 19.43 3.62 -14.09
N PRO A 57 18.31 2.88 -14.21
CA PRO A 57 18.27 1.64 -15.00
C PRO A 57 18.37 1.89 -16.52
N CYS A 58 18.11 3.13 -16.96
CA CYS A 58 18.13 3.51 -18.36
C CYS A 58 19.57 3.62 -18.88
N GLN A 59 19.88 2.88 -19.94
CA GLN A 59 21.20 2.87 -20.58
C GLN A 59 21.17 3.63 -21.93
N ASN A 60 22.35 3.93 -22.47
CA ASN A 60 22.53 4.59 -23.77
C ASN A 60 21.89 5.99 -23.86
N ASP A 61 22.18 6.84 -22.87
CA ASP A 61 21.72 8.23 -22.81
C ASP A 61 20.18 8.41 -22.79
N ALA A 62 19.44 7.34 -22.44
CA ALA A 62 17.99 7.42 -22.31
C ALA A 62 17.58 8.14 -21.02
N THR A 63 16.66 9.11 -21.14
CA THR A 63 16.05 9.77 -19.99
C THR A 63 15.06 8.82 -19.30
N CYS A 64 15.32 8.50 -18.04
CA CYS A 64 14.34 7.81 -17.21
C CYS A 64 13.24 8.80 -16.79
N LEU A 65 11.98 8.41 -16.97
CA LEU A 65 10.83 9.15 -16.49
C LEU A 65 10.13 8.31 -15.44
N ASP A 66 10.04 8.86 -14.25
CA ASP A 66 9.29 8.27 -13.15
C ASP A 66 7.83 8.11 -13.56
N LYS A 67 7.31 6.89 -13.48
CA LYS A 67 5.91 6.62 -13.85
C LYS A 67 5.15 6.40 -12.55
N ILE A 68 4.20 7.30 -12.29
CA ILE A 68 3.18 7.07 -11.26
C ILE A 68 2.56 5.69 -11.52
N GLY A 69 2.60 4.81 -10.51
CA GLY A 69 2.24 3.39 -10.63
C GLY A 69 0.82 3.12 -11.11
#